data_AF-A0A6C0B467-F1
#
_entry.id   AF-A0A6C0B467-F1
#
_cell.length_a   1.000
_cell.length_b   1.000
_cell.length_c   1.000
_cell.angle_alpha   90.00
_cell.angle_beta   90.00
_cell.angle_gamma   90.00
#
_symmetry.space_group_name_H-M   'P 1'
#
loop_
_entity.id
_entity.type
_entity.pdbx_description
1 polymer ?
#
loop_
_entity_poly.entity_id
_entity_poly.type
_entity_poly.pdbx_seq_one_letter_code
_entity_poly.pdbx_strand_id
1 'polypeptide(L)'
;MCTILLVITSFLMSLPVIKNIIIQEDKIIFATECMLIFTFFISILFWARPIKNNTFHKFDCVFAKISICVSSMLFLLYKSNSYCDTLVYLLCFFMMTSFFSLSNSCSRRAWCSTNHIINHVIFHNIIMLTLDHFLK
;
A
#
# COMPACT_ATOMS: atom_id res chain seq x y z
N MET A 1 11.12 18.27 3.80
CA MET A 1 9.85 18.65 3.14
C MET A 1 9.24 17.48 2.36
N CYS A 2 10.01 16.76 1.52
CA CYS A 2 9.48 15.66 0.70
C CYS A 2 8.99 14.41 1.48
N THR A 3 9.43 14.19 2.72
CA THR A 3 9.00 13.05 3.55
C THR A 3 7.63 13.25 4.19
N ILE A 4 7.20 14.50 4.39
CA ILE A 4 5.84 14.85 4.85
C ILE A 4 4.80 14.37 3.84
N LEU A 5 5.12 14.48 2.54
CA LEU A 5 4.25 13.98 1.47
C LEU A 5 4.03 12.46 1.60
N LEU A 6 5.04 11.71 2.05
CA LEU A 6 4.92 10.27 2.26
C LEU A 6 4.07 9.94 3.48
N VAL A 7 4.18 10.74 4.55
CA VAL A 7 3.26 10.62 5.70
C VAL A 7 1.82 10.88 5.28
N ILE A 8 1.57 11.98 4.55
CA ILE A 8 0.23 12.34 4.07
C ILE A 8 -0.33 11.25 3.16
N THR A 9 0.43 10.79 2.17
CA THR A 9 -0.04 9.75 1.24
C THR A 9 -0.25 8.40 1.92
N SER A 10 0.57 8.03 2.90
CA SER A 10 0.34 6.83 3.72
C SER A 10 -0.96 6.94 4.52
N PHE A 11 -1.27 8.12 5.07
CA PHE A 11 -2.53 8.36 5.75
C PHE A 11 -3.71 8.29 4.78
N LEU A 12 -3.63 8.92 3.61
CA LEU A 12 -4.69 8.89 2.60
C LEU A 12 -5.01 7.46 2.12
N MET A 13 -4.01 6.60 1.99
CA MET A 13 -4.22 5.18 1.66
C MET A 13 -5.06 4.42 2.69
N SER A 14 -5.08 4.87 3.95
CA SER A 14 -5.89 4.24 4.99
C SER A 14 -7.37 4.54 4.87
N LEU A 15 -7.76 5.66 4.23
CA LEU A 15 -9.15 6.13 4.22
C LEU A 15 -10.13 5.13 3.56
N PRO A 16 -9.84 4.54 2.39
CA PRO A 16 -10.74 3.54 1.79
C PRO A 16 -10.93 2.31 2.69
N VAL A 17 -9.87 1.89 3.40
CA VAL A 17 -9.90 0.75 4.31
C VAL A 17 -10.69 1.07 5.56
N ILE A 18 -10.48 2.24 6.18
CA ILE A 18 -11.27 2.69 7.34
C ILE A 18 -12.75 2.75 6.99
N LYS A 19 -13.08 3.30 5.81
CA LYS A 19 -14.46 3.36 5.33
C LYS A 19 -15.06 1.96 5.22
N ASN A 20 -14.33 0.99 4.68
CA ASN A 20 -14.87 -0.36 4.50
C ASN A 20 -15.02 -1.12 5.83
N ILE A 21 -14.08 -0.97 6.77
CA ILE A 21 -14.16 -1.57 8.10
C ILE A 21 -15.46 -1.22 8.83
N ILE A 22 -15.98 0.01 8.65
CA ILE A 22 -17.21 0.47 9.32
C ILE A 22 -18.44 -0.29 8.82
N ILE A 23 -18.43 -0.76 7.58
CA ILE A 23 -19.58 -1.40 6.91
C ILE A 23 -19.40 -2.90 6.71
N GLN A 24 -18.21 -3.43 6.95
CA GLN A 24 -17.87 -4.82 6.65
C GLN A 24 -18.34 -5.79 7.75
N GLU A 25 -19.13 -6.79 7.35
CA GLU A 25 -19.62 -7.85 8.24
C GLU A 25 -18.81 -9.16 8.09
N ASP A 26 -18.09 -9.34 6.98
CA ASP A 26 -17.24 -10.52 6.75
C ASP A 26 -15.97 -10.45 7.61
N LYS A 27 -15.83 -11.41 8.53
CA LYS A 27 -14.71 -11.48 9.49
C LYS A 27 -13.34 -11.65 8.82
N ILE A 28 -13.27 -12.35 7.69
CA ILE A 28 -12.00 -12.58 6.97
C ILE A 28 -11.57 -11.28 6.29
N ILE A 29 -12.51 -10.58 5.66
CA ILE A 29 -12.22 -9.27 5.04
C ILE A 29 -11.84 -8.26 6.12
N PHE A 30 -12.60 -8.18 7.21
CA PHE A 30 -12.30 -7.29 8.34
C PHE A 30 -10.88 -7.51 8.93
N ALA A 31 -10.47 -8.76 9.12
CA ALA A 31 -9.14 -9.07 9.64
C ALA A 31 -8.02 -8.61 8.68
N THR A 32 -8.23 -8.79 7.38
CA THR A 32 -7.30 -8.33 6.33
C THR A 32 -7.19 -6.80 6.31
N GLU A 33 -8.31 -6.12 6.49
CA GLU A 33 -8.35 -4.65 6.54
C GLU A 33 -7.67 -4.10 7.79
N CYS A 34 -7.86 -4.73 8.94
CA CYS A 34 -7.12 -4.38 10.15
C CYS A 34 -5.60 -4.53 9.96
N MET A 35 -5.15 -5.57 9.24
CA MET A 35 -3.73 -5.74 8.88
C MET A 35 -3.23 -4.64 7.94
N LEU A 36 -4.05 -4.20 6.97
CA LEU A 36 -3.73 -3.07 6.09
C LEU A 36 -3.59 -1.77 6.88
N ILE A 37 -4.53 -1.47 7.78
CA ILE A 37 -4.46 -0.30 8.67
C ILE A 37 -3.17 -0.32 9.50
N PHE A 38 -2.85 -1.47 10.11
CA PHE A 38 -1.60 -1.62 10.86
C PHE A 38 -0.36 -1.35 9.98
N THR A 39 -0.36 -1.83 8.74
CA THR A 39 0.71 -1.58 7.77
C THR A 39 0.86 -0.09 7.49
N PHE A 40 -0.25 0.64 7.31
CA PHE A 40 -0.21 2.08 7.07
C PHE A 40 0.29 2.86 8.29
N PHE A 41 -0.07 2.46 9.51
CA PHE A 41 0.48 3.05 10.73
C PHE A 41 2.00 2.87 10.83
N ILE A 42 2.51 1.66 10.54
CA ILE A 42 3.96 1.43 10.48
C ILE A 42 4.61 2.34 9.45
N SER A 43 4.00 2.46 8.27
CA SER A 43 4.52 3.31 7.20
C SER A 43 4.57 4.79 7.61
N ILE A 44 3.52 5.30 8.25
CA ILE A 44 3.47 6.67 8.81
C ILE A 44 4.61 6.88 9.82
N LEU A 45 4.78 5.96 10.77
CA LEU A 45 5.83 6.04 11.78
C LEU A 45 7.24 6.01 11.15
N PHE A 46 7.43 5.20 10.12
CA PHE A 46 8.67 5.15 9.37
C PHE A 46 8.94 6.47 8.62
N TRP A 47 7.96 6.99 7.89
CA TRP A 47 8.12 8.20 7.09
C TRP A 47 8.21 9.50 7.91
N ALA A 48 7.73 9.48 9.16
CA ALA A 48 7.95 10.56 10.12
C ALA A 48 9.44 10.75 10.44
N ARG A 49 10.23 9.65 10.43
CA ARG A 49 11.69 9.69 10.64
C ARG A 49 12.39 8.63 9.78
N PRO A 50 12.61 8.90 8.48
CA PRO A 50 13.03 7.88 7.52
C PRO A 50 14.53 7.61 7.61
N ILE A 51 14.92 6.84 8.62
CA ILE A 51 16.28 6.35 8.80
C ILE A 51 16.40 5.02 8.06
N LYS A 52 17.31 4.98 7.08
CA LYS A 52 17.58 3.77 6.30
C LYS A 52 17.92 2.59 7.22
N ASN A 53 17.30 1.44 6.97
CA ASN A 53 17.53 0.18 7.67
C ASN A 53 17.24 0.19 9.18
N ASN A 54 16.54 1.20 9.71
CA ASN A 54 16.02 1.13 11.07
C ASN A 54 14.94 0.04 11.19
N THR A 55 14.53 -0.26 12.42
CA THR A 55 13.54 -1.30 12.72
C THR A 55 12.21 -1.05 12.00
N PHE A 56 11.72 0.19 11.99
CA PHE A 56 10.48 0.57 11.31
C PHE A 56 10.56 0.39 9.78
N HIS A 57 11.69 0.70 9.15
CA HIS A 57 11.92 0.49 7.72
C HIS A 57 11.86 -1.00 7.36
N LYS A 58 12.48 -1.86 8.18
CA LYS A 58 12.44 -3.31 7.97
C LYS A 58 11.02 -3.85 8.12
N PHE A 59 10.30 -3.40 9.15
CA PHE A 59 8.91 -3.80 9.35
C PHE A 59 8.01 -3.32 8.22
N ASP A 60 8.08 -2.04 7.83
CA ASP A 60 7.33 -1.47 6.71
C ASP A 60 7.53 -2.30 5.43
N CYS A 61 8.78 -2.60 5.08
CA CYS A 61 9.11 -3.43 3.91
C CYS A 61 8.54 -4.84 3.97
N VAL A 62 8.47 -5.47 5.14
CA VAL A 62 7.95 -6.84 5.30
C VAL A 62 6.42 -6.82 5.28
N PHE A 63 5.81 -5.98 6.11
CA PHE A 63 4.36 -5.88 6.21
C PHE A 63 3.71 -5.39 4.92
N ALA A 64 4.31 -4.42 4.21
CA ALA A 64 3.80 -4.00 2.91
C ALA A 64 3.73 -5.16 1.89
N LYS A 65 4.75 -6.02 1.84
CA LYS A 65 4.75 -7.19 0.94
C LYS A 65 3.70 -8.22 1.33
N ILE A 66 3.62 -8.55 2.62
CA ILE A 66 2.62 -9.49 3.14
C ILE A 66 1.21 -8.96 2.84
N SER A 67 0.97 -7.70 3.14
CA SER A 67 -0.32 -7.04 2.92
C SER A 67 -0.73 -7.00 1.45
N ILE A 68 0.21 -6.73 0.54
CA ILE A 68 -0.06 -6.81 -0.90
C ILE A 68 -0.40 -8.26 -1.29
N CYS A 69 0.43 -9.23 -0.93
CA CYS A 69 0.19 -10.63 -1.30
C CYS A 69 -1.14 -11.17 -0.78
N VAL A 70 -1.45 -10.95 0.50
CA VAL A 70 -2.70 -11.40 1.12
C VAL A 70 -3.91 -10.70 0.50
N SER A 71 -3.85 -9.37 0.33
CA SER A 71 -4.94 -8.62 -0.31
C SER A 71 -5.17 -9.06 -1.76
N SER A 72 -4.10 -9.37 -2.50
CA SER A 72 -4.20 -9.91 -3.86
C SER A 72 -4.81 -11.29 -3.90
N MET A 73 -4.42 -12.19 -3.01
CA MET A 73 -5.02 -13.52 -2.92
C MET A 73 -6.51 -13.42 -2.56
N LEU A 74 -6.86 -12.58 -1.59
CA LEU A 74 -8.25 -12.36 -1.21
C LEU A 74 -9.06 -11.78 -2.38
N PHE A 75 -8.54 -10.79 -3.09
CA PHE A 75 -9.21 -10.23 -4.25
C PHE A 75 -9.41 -11.27 -5.37
N LEU A 76 -8.36 -11.99 -5.76
CA LEU A 76 -8.40 -12.90 -6.91
C LEU A 76 -9.14 -14.22 -6.64
N LEU A 77 -9.10 -14.71 -5.40
CA LEU A 77 -9.58 -16.06 -5.06
C LEU A 77 -10.87 -16.06 -4.25
N TYR A 78 -11.09 -15.04 -3.42
CA TYR A 78 -12.24 -15.02 -2.51
C TYR A 78 -13.41 -14.20 -3.08
N LYS A 79 -13.13 -13.08 -3.73
CA LYS A 79 -14.18 -12.21 -4.27
C LYS A 79 -14.57 -12.66 -5.69
N SER A 80 -15.86 -12.93 -5.91
CA SER A 80 -16.40 -13.20 -7.25
C SER A 80 -16.42 -11.91 -8.07
N ASN A 81 -15.34 -11.64 -8.80
CA ASN A 81 -15.19 -10.43 -9.60
C ASN A 81 -15.59 -10.66 -11.06
N SER A 82 -16.01 -9.60 -11.74
CA SER A 82 -16.16 -9.65 -13.19
C SER A 82 -14.80 -9.78 -13.88
N TYR A 83 -14.80 -10.25 -15.13
CA TYR A 83 -13.58 -10.32 -15.93
C TYR A 83 -12.91 -8.95 -16.10
N CYS A 84 -13.71 -7.90 -16.32
CA CYS A 84 -13.22 -6.53 -16.45
C CYS A 84 -12.53 -6.06 -15.15
N ASP A 85 -13.15 -6.30 -14.00
CA ASP A 85 -12.59 -5.92 -12.69
C ASP A 85 -11.26 -6.65 -12.43
N THR A 86 -11.19 -7.92 -12.82
CA THR A 86 -9.96 -8.73 -12.72
C THR A 86 -8.83 -8.14 -13.58
N LEU A 87 -9.13 -7.75 -14.82
CA LEU A 87 -8.13 -7.12 -15.70
C LEU A 87 -7.65 -5.77 -15.15
N VAL A 88 -8.57 -4.92 -14.68
CA VAL A 88 -8.21 -3.64 -14.06
C VAL A 88 -7.34 -3.86 -12.83
N TYR A 89 -7.68 -4.84 -11.98
CA TYR A 89 -6.88 -5.17 -10.82
C TYR A 89 -5.47 -5.62 -11.20
N LEU A 90 -5.34 -6.50 -12.19
CA LEU A 90 -4.04 -6.98 -12.66
C LEU A 90 -3.17 -5.84 -13.22
N LEU A 91 -3.78 -4.90 -13.94
CA LEU A 91 -3.09 -3.69 -14.41
C LEU A 91 -2.60 -2.84 -13.23
N CYS A 92 -3.48 -2.55 -12.27
CA CYS A 92 -3.11 -1.84 -11.05
C CYS A 92 -2.00 -2.56 -10.29
N PHE A 93 -2.07 -3.89 -10.15
CA PHE A 93 -1.05 -4.71 -9.50
C PHE A 93 0.31 -4.62 -10.21
N PHE A 94 0.32 -4.68 -11.53
CA PHE A 94 1.53 -4.50 -12.32
C PHE A 94 2.13 -3.10 -12.12
N MET A 95 1.31 -2.05 -12.09
CA MET A 95 1.78 -0.69 -11.81
C MET A 95 2.32 -0.55 -10.38
N MET A 96 1.63 -1.09 -9.37
CA MET A 96 2.06 -1.08 -7.98
C MET A 96 3.44 -1.72 -7.82
N THR A 97 3.63 -2.93 -8.35
CA THR A 97 4.90 -3.66 -8.27
C THR A 97 6.03 -2.95 -9.03
N SER A 98 5.73 -2.34 -10.18
CA SER A 98 6.68 -1.55 -10.97
C SER A 98 7.18 -0.32 -10.20
N PHE A 99 6.27 0.51 -9.66
CA PHE A 99 6.65 1.71 -8.91
C PHE A 99 7.30 1.40 -7.58
N PHE A 100 6.91 0.31 -6.91
CA PHE A 100 7.61 -0.20 -5.74
C PHE A 100 9.06 -0.59 -6.09
N SER A 101 9.26 -1.31 -7.19
CA SER A 101 10.59 -1.72 -7.66
C SER A 101 11.48 -0.52 -8.04
N LEU A 102 10.92 0.47 -8.74
CA LEU A 102 11.60 1.72 -9.08
C LEU A 102 11.98 2.52 -7.83
N SER A 103 11.04 2.67 -6.89
CA SER A 103 11.26 3.33 -5.59
C SER A 103 12.43 2.67 -4.84
N ASN A 104 12.40 1.33 -4.71
CA ASN A 104 13.48 0.56 -4.08
C ASN A 104 14.83 0.76 -4.81
N SER A 105 14.83 0.73 -6.14
CA SER A 105 16.03 0.95 -6.95
C SER A 105 16.63 2.36 -6.74
N CYS A 106 15.79 3.39 -6.69
CA CYS A 106 16.22 4.75 -6.37
C CYS A 106 16.77 4.85 -4.93
N SER A 107 16.13 4.20 -3.95
CA SER A 107 16.55 4.23 -2.54
C SER A 107 17.92 3.59 -2.28
N ARG A 108 18.29 2.59 -3.11
CA ARG A 108 19.60 1.92 -3.06
C ARG A 108 20.71 2.84 -3.56
N ARG A 109 20.44 3.65 -4.59
CA ARG A 109 21.37 4.63 -5.15
C ARG A 109 21.49 5.87 -4.27
N ALA A 110 20.36 6.46 -3.88
CA ALA A 110 20.29 7.67 -3.06
C ALA A 110 19.05 7.64 -2.17
N TRP A 111 19.29 7.47 -0.87
CA TRP A 111 18.24 7.43 0.14
C TRP A 111 17.47 8.76 0.17
N CYS A 112 16.15 8.70 0.23
CA CYS A 112 15.27 9.89 0.20
C CYS A 112 15.54 10.89 -0.94
N SER A 113 16.08 10.45 -2.08
CA SER A 113 16.17 11.27 -3.29
C SER A 113 14.78 11.65 -3.84
N THR A 114 14.69 12.74 -4.60
CA THR A 114 13.42 13.18 -5.22
C THR A 114 12.77 12.06 -6.04
N ASN A 115 13.54 11.33 -6.85
CA ASN A 115 13.03 10.21 -7.64
C ASN A 115 12.56 9.05 -6.76
N HIS A 116 13.25 8.76 -5.65
CA HIS A 116 12.79 7.76 -4.70
C HIS A 116 11.42 8.13 -4.14
N ILE A 117 11.25 9.38 -3.71
CA ILE A 117 10.02 9.87 -3.09
C ILE A 117 8.87 9.93 -4.10
N ILE A 118 9.10 10.44 -5.32
CA ILE A 118 8.08 10.51 -6.38
C ILE A 118 7.55 9.12 -6.70
N ASN A 119 8.44 8.15 -6.96
CA ASN A 119 8.02 6.78 -7.27
C ASN A 119 7.23 6.15 -6.11
N HIS A 120 7.61 6.45 -4.87
CA HIS A 120 6.90 5.96 -3.69
C HIS A 120 5.51 6.59 -3.52
N VAL A 121 5.38 7.90 -3.79
CA VAL A 121 4.09 8.60 -3.79
C VAL A 121 3.17 8.06 -4.88
N ILE A 122 3.69 7.79 -6.09
CA ILE A 122 2.90 7.20 -7.17
C ILE A 122 2.40 5.81 -6.74
N PHE A 123 3.28 4.99 -6.16
CA PHE A 123 2.92 3.70 -5.60
C PHE A 123 1.78 3.80 -4.56
N HIS A 124 1.87 4.74 -3.61
CA HIS A 124 0.82 5.01 -2.63
C HIS A 124 -0.53 5.35 -3.27
N ASN A 125 -0.52 6.23 -4.27
CA ASN A 125 -1.75 6.63 -4.97
C ASN A 125 -2.38 5.47 -5.75
N ILE A 126 -1.58 4.62 -6.39
CA ILE A 126 -2.11 3.44 -7.09
C ILE A 126 -2.75 2.48 -6.09
N ILE A 127 -2.12 2.23 -4.93
CA ILE A 127 -2.72 1.41 -3.86
C ILE A 127 -4.05 2.03 -3.42
N MET A 128 -4.07 3.33 -3.11
CA MET A 128 -5.28 4.01 -2.65
C MET A 128 -6.43 3.86 -3.65
N LEU A 129 -6.18 4.12 -4.95
CA LEU A 129 -7.18 3.98 -6.01
C LEU A 129 -7.66 2.54 -6.18
N THR A 130 -6.74 1.57 -6.07
CA THR A 130 -7.05 0.15 -6.13
C THR A 130 -7.97 -0.23 -4.97
N LEU A 131 -7.64 0.17 -3.75
CA LEU A 131 -8.44 -0.14 -2.56
C LEU A 131 -9.81 0.55 -2.60
N ASP A 132 -9.90 1.82 -3.00
CA ASP A 132 -11.20 2.52 -3.12
C ASP A 132 -12.12 1.90 -4.17
N HIS A 133 -11.56 1.40 -5.27
CA HIS A 133 -12.35 0.75 -6.31
C HIS A 133 -12.82 -0.65 -5.88
N PHE A 134 -11.93 -1.46 -5.30
CA PHE A 134 -12.19 -2.89 -5.09
C PHE A 134 -12.69 -3.27 -3.69
N LEU A 135 -12.62 -2.37 -2.71
CA LEU A 135 -13.20 -2.59 -1.37
C LEU A 135 -14.70 -2.26 -1.29
N LYS A 136 -15.35 -1.80 -2.37
CA LYS A 136 -16.81 -1.68 -2.44
C LYS A 136 -17.50 -3.04 -2.46
#